data_AF-A0AAD9I813-F1
#
_entry.id   AF-A0AAD9I813-F1
#
_cell.length_a   1.000
_cell.length_b   1.000
_cell.length_c   1.000
_cell.angle_alpha   90.00
_cell.angle_beta   90.00
_cell.angle_gamma   90.00
#
_symmetry.space_group_name_H-M   'P 1'
#
loop_
_entity.id
_entity.type
_entity.pdbx_description
1 polymer ?
#
loop_
_entity_poly.entity_id
_entity_poly.type
_entity_poly.pdbx_seq_one_letter_code
_entity_poly.pdbx_strand_id
1 'polypeptide(L)'
;MDEIITRWATDLTKYQKEFKEQASKVSEWDRLLVDNGEKIQKLFTSTYEAERASHEIERQLSTVESQQDELAEWLDRYESEVDELSAKQQLGAPSSMGGPDQERDRTYRLAEKLTDRLDEMGQDLSKMIKEINEMSGTLSKGNKPDDPLSQIVRVLNGHLAQLQWIDTNAAALQAKVSAAQKSSSKMGNGNGLENDAAESFYRSYMGRN
;
A
#
# COMPACT_ATOMS: atom_id res chain seq x y z
N MET A 1 -35.26 60.95 -48.05
CA MET A 1 -34.31 61.23 -46.95
C MET A 1 -34.72 60.45 -45.71
N ASP A 2 -36.00 60.50 -45.32
CA ASP A 2 -36.54 59.76 -44.16
C ASP A 2 -36.43 58.22 -44.24
N GLU A 3 -36.53 57.62 -45.43
CA GLU A 3 -36.35 56.17 -45.60
C GLU A 3 -34.94 55.71 -45.23
N ILE A 4 -33.91 56.52 -45.50
CA ILE A 4 -32.51 56.20 -45.17
C ILE A 4 -32.30 56.27 -43.66
N ILE A 5 -32.88 57.29 -43.01
CA ILE A 5 -32.82 57.46 -41.55
C ILE A 5 -33.54 56.30 -40.84
N THR A 6 -34.71 55.90 -41.35
CA THR A 6 -35.47 54.75 -40.83
C THR A 6 -34.68 53.47 -40.95
N ARG A 7 -34.03 53.24 -42.10
CA ARG A 7 -33.21 52.06 -42.36
C ARG A 7 -31.98 52.00 -41.44
N TRP A 8 -31.29 53.13 -41.26
CA TRP A 8 -30.17 53.23 -40.32
C TRP A 8 -30.60 52.99 -38.88
N ALA A 9 -31.77 53.49 -38.46
CA ALA A 9 -32.29 53.24 -37.12
C ALA A 9 -32.62 51.75 -36.90
N THR A 10 -33.21 51.07 -37.90
CA THR A 10 -33.46 49.63 -37.84
C THR A 10 -32.18 48.81 -37.83
N ASP A 11 -31.19 49.15 -38.66
CA ASP A 11 -29.91 48.45 -38.74
C ASP A 11 -29.10 48.64 -37.44
N LEU A 12 -29.11 49.86 -36.89
CA LEU A 12 -28.50 50.15 -35.59
C LEU A 12 -29.12 49.28 -34.48
N THR A 13 -30.45 49.21 -34.43
CA THR A 13 -31.16 48.42 -33.41
C THR A 13 -30.86 46.93 -33.56
N LYS A 14 -30.81 46.42 -34.80
CA LYS A 14 -30.45 45.04 -35.10
C LYS A 14 -29.03 44.72 -34.64
N TYR A 15 -28.05 45.51 -35.06
CA TYR A 15 -26.65 45.27 -34.70
C TYR A 15 -26.38 45.52 -33.22
N GLN A 16 -27.09 46.44 -32.56
CA GLN A 16 -27.01 46.61 -31.12
C GLN A 16 -27.47 45.35 -30.38
N LYS A 17 -28.53 44.68 -30.84
CA LYS A 17 -29.00 43.42 -30.25
C LYS A 17 -27.99 42.30 -30.46
N GLU A 18 -27.49 42.13 -31.68
CA GLU A 18 -26.47 41.11 -32.01
C GLU A 18 -25.17 41.34 -31.22
N PHE A 19 -24.72 42.60 -31.09
CA PHE A 19 -23.56 42.96 -30.29
C PHE A 19 -23.72 42.58 -28.82
N LYS A 20 -24.89 42.85 -28.22
CA LYS A 20 -25.18 42.44 -26.83
C LYS A 20 -25.14 40.93 -26.67
N GLU A 21 -25.66 40.18 -27.64
CA GLU A 21 -25.64 38.71 -27.59
C GLU A 21 -24.20 38.17 -27.74
N GLN A 22 -23.41 38.74 -28.63
CA GLN A 22 -21.99 38.40 -28.77
C GLN A 22 -21.20 38.73 -27.50
N ALA A 23 -21.43 39.91 -26.90
CA ALA A 23 -20.80 40.29 -25.64
C ALA A 23 -21.15 39.31 -24.50
N SER A 24 -22.39 38.81 -24.45
CA SER A 24 -22.79 37.78 -23.50
C SER A 24 -22.04 36.46 -23.74
N LYS A 25 -21.93 36.01 -24.99
CA LYS A 25 -21.18 34.78 -25.34
C LYS A 25 -19.70 34.90 -25.00
N VAL A 26 -19.08 36.06 -25.28
CA VAL A 26 -17.68 36.33 -24.91
C VAL A 26 -17.52 36.29 -23.39
N SER A 27 -18.44 36.90 -22.64
CA SER A 27 -18.40 36.85 -21.17
C SER A 27 -18.52 35.42 -20.61
N GLU A 28 -19.32 34.56 -21.24
CA GLU A 28 -19.42 33.13 -20.86
C GLU A 28 -18.12 32.38 -21.18
N TRP A 29 -17.52 32.64 -22.34
CA TRP A 29 -16.23 32.05 -22.71
C TRP A 29 -15.10 32.51 -21.80
N ASP A 30 -15.06 33.78 -21.41
CA ASP A 30 -14.06 34.30 -20.47
C ASP A 30 -14.17 33.59 -19.12
N ARG A 31 -15.41 33.39 -18.63
CA ARG A 31 -15.64 32.63 -17.39
C ARG A 31 -15.15 31.19 -17.51
N LEU A 32 -15.48 30.51 -18.61
CA LEU A 32 -15.03 29.14 -18.86
C LEU A 32 -13.49 29.05 -18.96
N LEU A 33 -12.85 30.06 -19.55
CA LEU A 33 -11.40 30.12 -19.68
C LEU A 33 -10.73 30.24 -18.31
N VAL A 34 -11.27 31.09 -17.42
CA VAL A 34 -10.79 31.20 -16.03
C VAL A 34 -10.98 29.88 -15.28
N ASP A 35 -12.18 29.28 -15.33
CA ASP A 35 -12.47 28.00 -14.66
C ASP A 35 -11.54 26.87 -15.14
N ASN A 36 -11.24 26.83 -16.45
CA ASN A 36 -10.30 25.86 -17.00
C ASN A 36 -8.85 26.20 -16.63
N GLY A 37 -8.50 27.49 -16.55
CA GLY A 37 -7.20 27.94 -16.06
C GLY A 37 -6.90 27.45 -14.64
N GLU A 38 -7.88 27.55 -13.74
CA GLU A 38 -7.74 27.01 -12.37
C GLU A 38 -7.55 25.49 -12.36
N LYS A 39 -8.28 24.75 -13.20
CA LYS A 39 -8.12 23.29 -13.32
C LYS A 39 -6.75 22.92 -13.87
N ILE A 40 -6.26 23.67 -14.87
CA ILE A 40 -4.92 23.48 -15.44
C ILE A 40 -3.85 23.73 -14.37
N GLN A 41 -4.01 24.77 -13.54
CA GLN A 41 -3.07 25.04 -12.45
C GLN A 41 -3.06 23.93 -11.40
N LYS A 42 -4.23 23.39 -11.03
CA LYS A 42 -4.33 22.23 -10.14
C LYS A 42 -3.66 20.99 -10.73
N LEU A 43 -3.92 20.71 -12.01
CA LEU A 43 -3.26 19.62 -12.73
C LEU A 43 -1.75 19.81 -12.76
N PHE A 44 -1.26 21.00 -13.09
CA PHE A 44 0.17 21.31 -13.10
C PHE A 44 0.83 21.02 -11.75
N THR A 45 0.19 21.45 -10.66
CA THR A 45 0.69 21.20 -9.30
C THR A 45 0.73 19.70 -8.99
N SER A 46 -0.36 18.98 -9.29
CA SER A 46 -0.44 17.52 -9.08
C SER A 46 0.56 16.75 -9.95
N THR A 47 0.78 17.18 -11.19
CA THR A 47 1.78 16.59 -12.08
C THR A 47 3.20 16.81 -11.55
N TYR A 48 3.50 18.01 -11.05
CA TYR A 48 4.79 18.30 -10.46
C TYR A 48 5.05 17.49 -9.17
N GLU A 49 4.03 17.32 -8.33
CA GLU A 49 4.10 16.43 -7.17
C GLU A 49 4.34 14.97 -7.58
N ALA A 50 3.64 14.48 -8.61
CA ALA A 50 3.82 13.14 -9.14
C ALA A 50 5.22 12.94 -9.76
N GLU A 51 5.75 13.94 -10.47
CA GLU A 51 7.11 13.94 -11.01
C GLU A 51 8.14 13.82 -9.89
N ARG A 52 7.99 14.63 -8.82
CA ARG A 52 8.86 14.56 -7.65
C ARG A 52 8.78 13.20 -6.96
N ALA A 53 7.57 12.64 -6.80
CA ALA A 53 7.38 11.31 -6.23
C ALA A 53 8.05 10.23 -7.10
N SER A 54 7.95 10.33 -8.43
CA SER A 54 8.61 9.41 -9.35
C SER A 54 10.13 9.48 -9.24
N HIS A 55 10.71 10.68 -9.13
CA HIS A 55 12.15 10.84 -8.92
C HIS A 55 12.62 10.26 -7.58
N GLU A 56 11.80 10.38 -6.53
CA GLU A 56 12.11 9.76 -5.24
C GLU A 56 12.07 8.22 -5.34
N ILE A 57 11.08 7.66 -6.03
CA ILE A 57 11.00 6.21 -6.28
C ILE A 57 12.24 5.75 -7.06
N GLU A 58 12.65 6.46 -8.10
CA GLU A 58 13.85 6.13 -8.89
C GLU A 58 15.12 6.12 -8.01
N ARG A 59 15.27 7.12 -7.14
CA ARG A 59 16.38 7.17 -6.19
C ARG A 59 16.37 5.99 -5.22
N GLN A 60 15.19 5.63 -4.72
CA GLN A 60 15.03 4.49 -3.82
C GLN A 60 15.35 3.18 -4.52
N LEU A 61 14.88 2.99 -5.77
CA LEU A 61 15.19 1.82 -6.58
C LEU A 61 16.70 1.68 -6.83
N SER A 62 17.38 2.77 -7.22
CA SER A 62 18.84 2.76 -7.40
C SER A 62 19.59 2.45 -6.10
N THR A 63 19.08 2.90 -4.95
CA THR A 63 19.66 2.56 -3.63
C THR A 63 19.48 1.07 -3.33
N VAL A 64 18.29 0.52 -3.59
CA VAL A 64 18.02 -0.92 -3.39
C VAL A 64 18.86 -1.77 -4.33
N GLU A 65 19.04 -1.36 -5.58
CA GLU A 65 19.91 -2.04 -6.55
C GLU A 65 21.37 -2.05 -6.09
N SER A 66 21.91 -0.90 -5.68
CA SER A 66 23.27 -0.83 -5.12
C SER A 66 23.43 -1.70 -3.87
N GLN A 67 22.41 -1.77 -3.00
CA GLN A 67 22.44 -2.65 -1.83
C GLN A 67 22.41 -4.13 -2.22
N GLN A 68 21.65 -4.50 -3.26
CA GLN A 68 21.64 -5.87 -3.79
C GLN A 68 23.01 -6.25 -4.35
N ASP A 69 23.68 -5.35 -5.07
CA ASP A 69 25.02 -5.57 -5.61
C ASP A 69 26.06 -5.75 -4.49
N GLU A 70 26.05 -4.90 -3.47
CA GLU A 70 26.95 -5.01 -2.31
C GLU A 70 26.74 -6.34 -1.55
N LEU A 71 25.48 -6.73 -1.33
CA LEU A 71 25.14 -7.98 -0.67
C LEU A 71 25.57 -9.20 -1.50
N ALA A 72 25.43 -9.13 -2.83
CA ALA A 72 25.90 -10.18 -3.73
C ALA A 72 27.43 -10.31 -3.66
N GLU A 73 28.17 -9.20 -3.68
CA GLU A 73 29.63 -9.23 -3.54
C GLU A 73 30.08 -9.81 -2.18
N TRP A 74 29.40 -9.46 -1.09
CA TRP A 74 29.69 -10.07 0.22
C TRP A 74 29.37 -11.56 0.24
N LEU A 75 28.28 -11.97 -0.39
CA LEU A 75 27.90 -13.37 -0.51
C LEU A 75 28.97 -14.17 -1.28
N ASP A 76 29.42 -13.68 -2.45
CA ASP A 76 30.51 -14.29 -3.23
C ASP A 76 31.80 -14.45 -2.40
N ARG A 77 32.14 -13.44 -1.58
CA ARG A 77 33.30 -13.51 -0.68
C ARG A 77 33.12 -14.58 0.40
N TYR A 78 31.94 -14.65 1.02
CA TYR A 78 31.65 -15.66 2.02
C TYR A 78 31.60 -17.07 1.42
N GLU A 79 31.09 -17.24 0.20
CA GLU A 79 31.14 -18.50 -0.53
C GLU A 79 32.60 -18.95 -0.74
N SER A 80 33.49 -18.02 -1.16
CA SER A 80 34.91 -18.32 -1.30
C SER A 80 35.58 -18.70 0.04
N GLU A 81 35.22 -18.05 1.15
CA GLU A 81 35.73 -18.41 2.48
C GLU A 81 35.23 -19.80 2.94
N VAL A 82 33.95 -20.12 2.66
CA VAL A 82 33.35 -21.44 2.95
C VAL A 82 34.01 -22.53 2.11
N ASP A 83 34.30 -22.28 0.84
CA ASP A 83 35.03 -23.20 -0.03
C ASP A 83 36.45 -23.45 0.48
N GLU A 84 37.16 -22.40 0.94
CA GLU A 84 38.48 -22.54 1.53
C GLU A 84 38.46 -23.36 2.83
N LEU A 85 37.46 -23.13 3.69
CA LEU A 85 37.24 -23.92 4.90
C LEU A 85 36.93 -25.38 4.57
N SER A 86 36.08 -25.62 3.57
CA SER A 86 35.74 -26.97 3.08
C SER A 86 36.97 -27.69 2.52
N ALA A 87 37.82 -26.98 1.77
CA ALA A 87 39.09 -27.52 1.27
C ALA A 87 40.07 -27.85 2.42
N LYS A 88 40.24 -26.94 3.40
CA LYS A 88 41.05 -27.20 4.60
C LYS A 88 40.53 -28.38 5.42
N GLN A 89 39.20 -28.52 5.51
CA GLN A 89 38.54 -29.64 6.18
C GLN A 89 38.78 -30.98 5.45
N GLN A 90 38.87 -30.98 4.12
CA GLN A 90 39.26 -32.16 3.33
C GLN A 90 40.76 -32.51 3.42
N LEU A 91 41.64 -31.52 3.64
CA LEU A 91 43.08 -31.76 3.85
C LEU A 91 43.44 -32.13 5.31
N GLY A 92 42.53 -31.95 6.27
CA GLY A 92 42.66 -32.40 7.66
C GLY A 92 42.31 -33.89 7.85
N ALA A 93 42.80 -34.51 8.94
CA ALA A 93 42.57 -35.93 9.22
C ALA A 93 41.05 -36.27 9.22
N PRO A 94 40.64 -37.38 8.58
CA PRO A 94 39.22 -37.74 8.38
C PRO A 94 38.45 -38.06 9.68
N SER A 95 39.12 -38.01 10.83
CA SER A 95 38.59 -38.35 12.15
C SER A 95 37.87 -37.21 12.88
N SER A 96 37.83 -35.97 12.34
CA SER A 96 36.98 -34.90 12.89
C SER A 96 35.60 -34.81 12.21
N MET A 97 35.37 -35.59 11.15
CA MET A 97 34.17 -35.56 10.29
C MET A 97 33.28 -36.79 10.46
N GLY A 98 33.32 -37.43 11.63
CA GLY A 98 32.43 -38.54 11.98
C GLY A 98 31.62 -38.18 13.22
N GLY A 99 30.34 -37.81 13.05
CA GLY A 99 29.45 -37.53 14.18
C GLY A 99 28.43 -36.40 13.94
N PRO A 100 27.91 -35.78 15.03
CA PRO A 100 26.75 -34.88 15.05
C PRO A 100 26.71 -33.75 14.00
N ASP A 101 27.86 -33.30 13.49
CA ASP A 101 27.92 -32.27 12.43
C ASP A 101 27.34 -32.75 11.09
N GLN A 102 27.51 -34.02 10.74
CA GLN A 102 26.94 -34.56 9.51
C GLN A 102 25.41 -34.69 9.59
N GLU A 103 24.89 -34.97 10.79
CA GLU A 103 23.45 -35.05 11.04
C GLU A 103 22.81 -33.65 11.09
N ARG A 104 23.54 -32.66 11.64
CA ARG A 104 23.16 -31.24 11.56
C ARG A 104 23.10 -30.74 10.12
N ASP A 105 24.13 -31.00 9.31
CA ASP A 105 24.17 -30.64 7.88
C ASP A 105 23.00 -31.25 7.10
N ARG A 106 22.69 -32.54 7.32
CA ARG A 106 21.52 -33.19 6.72
C ARG A 106 20.19 -32.53 7.12
N THR A 107 20.08 -32.10 8.37
CA THR A 107 18.86 -31.45 8.88
C THR A 107 18.66 -30.07 8.26
N TYR A 108 19.72 -29.26 8.15
CA TYR A 108 19.66 -27.95 7.50
C TYR A 108 19.36 -28.06 6.00
N ARG A 109 19.99 -28.99 5.28
CA ARG A 109 19.66 -29.26 3.86
C ARG A 109 18.22 -29.72 3.66
N LEU A 110 17.66 -30.46 4.61
CA LEU A 110 16.24 -30.86 4.54
C LEU A 110 15.33 -29.65 4.76
N ALA A 111 15.66 -28.76 5.70
CA ALA A 111 14.91 -27.54 5.95
C ALA A 111 14.95 -26.57 4.75
N GLU A 112 16.10 -26.43 4.10
CA GLU A 112 16.27 -25.67 2.85
C GLU A 112 15.35 -26.23 1.76
N LYS A 113 15.46 -27.52 1.44
CA LYS A 113 14.61 -28.19 0.45
C LYS A 113 13.11 -28.09 0.75
N LEU A 114 12.73 -28.10 2.02
CA LEU A 114 11.33 -27.94 2.42
C LEU A 114 10.85 -26.50 2.14
N THR A 115 11.70 -25.50 2.42
CA THR A 115 11.42 -24.09 2.12
C THR A 115 11.27 -23.89 0.62
N ASP A 116 12.21 -24.41 -0.19
CA ASP A 116 12.16 -24.32 -1.65
C ASP A 116 10.88 -24.93 -2.21
N ARG A 117 10.49 -26.11 -1.69
CA ARG A 117 9.26 -26.79 -2.13
C ARG A 117 8.00 -26.00 -1.75
N LEU A 118 8.00 -25.29 -0.64
CA LEU A 118 6.88 -24.42 -0.27
C LEU A 118 6.81 -23.19 -1.17
N ASP A 119 7.94 -22.63 -1.58
CA ASP A 119 7.97 -21.50 -2.52
C ASP A 119 7.49 -21.93 -3.92
N GLU A 120 8.00 -23.05 -4.44
CA GLU A 120 7.55 -23.64 -5.71
C GLU A 120 6.04 -23.90 -5.70
N MET A 121 5.52 -24.46 -4.61
CA MET A 121 4.08 -24.69 -4.45
C MET A 121 3.29 -23.38 -4.38
N GLY A 122 3.83 -22.32 -3.76
CA GLY A 122 3.24 -20.98 -3.75
C GLY A 122 3.19 -20.34 -5.14
N GLN A 123 4.24 -20.54 -5.93
CA GLN A 123 4.29 -20.11 -7.33
C GLN A 123 3.30 -20.88 -8.20
N ASP A 124 3.20 -22.19 -8.03
CA ASP A 124 2.23 -23.05 -8.74
C ASP A 124 0.78 -22.69 -8.39
N LEU A 125 0.48 -22.44 -7.11
CA LEU A 125 -0.83 -21.95 -6.70
C LEU A 125 -1.14 -20.58 -7.32
N SER A 126 -0.16 -19.67 -7.35
CA SER A 126 -0.31 -18.37 -8.00
C SER A 126 -0.58 -18.49 -9.50
N LYS A 127 0.09 -19.43 -10.17
CA LYS A 127 -0.14 -19.75 -11.59
C LYS A 127 -1.54 -20.34 -11.80
N MET A 128 -1.95 -21.29 -10.98
CA MET A 128 -3.29 -21.88 -11.02
C MET A 128 -4.38 -20.80 -10.81
N ILE A 129 -4.17 -19.86 -9.89
CA ILE A 129 -5.08 -18.73 -9.67
C ILE A 129 -5.17 -17.85 -10.92
N LYS A 130 -4.03 -17.55 -11.58
CA LYS A 130 -4.03 -16.80 -12.84
C LYS A 130 -4.79 -17.55 -13.94
N GLU A 131 -4.52 -18.84 -14.13
CA GLU A 131 -5.22 -19.67 -15.11
C GLU A 131 -6.73 -19.76 -14.84
N ILE A 132 -7.13 -19.91 -13.57
CA ILE A 132 -8.55 -19.89 -13.17
C ILE A 132 -9.19 -18.53 -13.47
N ASN A 133 -8.50 -17.43 -13.18
CA ASN A 133 -8.99 -16.08 -13.48
C ASN A 133 -9.11 -15.84 -14.98
N GLU A 134 -8.19 -16.35 -15.78
CA GLU A 134 -8.23 -16.31 -17.25
C GLU A 134 -9.37 -17.16 -17.81
N MET A 135 -9.53 -18.40 -17.33
CA MET A 135 -10.65 -19.29 -17.70
C MET A 135 -12.01 -18.71 -17.29
N SER A 136 -12.11 -18.17 -16.07
CA SER A 136 -13.34 -17.52 -15.59
C SER A 136 -13.66 -16.27 -16.39
N GLY A 137 -12.65 -15.48 -16.76
CA GLY A 137 -12.78 -14.29 -17.59
C GLY A 137 -13.25 -14.61 -19.01
N THR A 138 -12.74 -15.69 -19.61
CA THR A 138 -13.11 -16.14 -20.97
C THR A 138 -14.48 -16.83 -21.01
N LEU A 139 -14.79 -17.69 -20.03
CA LEU A 139 -16.07 -18.43 -19.94
C LEU A 139 -17.27 -17.50 -19.68
N SER A 140 -17.08 -16.44 -18.89
CA SER A 140 -18.16 -15.54 -18.51
C SER A 140 -18.53 -14.52 -19.60
N LYS A 141 -17.70 -14.35 -20.65
CA LYS A 141 -17.80 -13.19 -21.56
C LYS A 141 -17.65 -13.44 -23.05
N GLY A 142 -17.24 -14.63 -23.48
CA GLY A 142 -16.88 -14.83 -24.90
C GLY A 142 -15.74 -13.89 -25.34
N ASN A 143 -15.37 -13.91 -26.61
CA ASN A 143 -14.15 -13.29 -27.18
C ASN A 143 -13.98 -11.75 -27.06
N LYS A 144 -14.48 -11.06 -26.03
CA LYS A 144 -14.28 -9.62 -25.79
C LYS A 144 -13.52 -9.36 -24.49
N PRO A 145 -12.17 -9.38 -24.53
CA PRO A 145 -11.32 -9.13 -23.37
C PRO A 145 -11.45 -7.69 -22.79
N ASP A 146 -11.93 -6.72 -23.58
CA ASP A 146 -12.11 -5.31 -23.18
C ASP A 146 -13.54 -4.93 -22.78
N ASP A 147 -14.34 -5.88 -22.31
CA ASP A 147 -15.68 -5.57 -21.80
C ASP A 147 -15.60 -4.65 -20.55
N PRO A 148 -16.18 -3.44 -20.58
CA PRO A 148 -16.19 -2.54 -19.42
C PRO A 148 -16.83 -3.17 -18.18
N LEU A 149 -17.74 -4.13 -18.34
CA LEU A 149 -18.29 -4.89 -17.21
C LEU A 149 -17.21 -5.73 -16.50
N SER A 150 -16.16 -6.16 -17.20
CA SER A 150 -14.99 -6.85 -16.61
C SER A 150 -14.15 -5.95 -15.75
N GLN A 151 -13.94 -4.72 -16.22
CA GLN A 151 -13.21 -3.72 -15.45
C GLN A 151 -14.00 -3.37 -14.17
N ILE A 152 -15.32 -3.19 -14.28
CA ILE A 152 -16.18 -2.91 -13.13
C ILE A 152 -16.13 -4.04 -12.09
N VAL A 153 -16.29 -5.31 -12.52
CA VAL A 153 -16.25 -6.45 -11.59
C VAL A 153 -14.87 -6.56 -10.92
N ARG A 154 -13.77 -6.34 -11.66
CA ARG A 154 -12.42 -6.35 -11.09
C ARG A 154 -12.21 -5.25 -10.05
N VAL A 155 -12.64 -4.02 -10.36
CA VAL A 155 -12.55 -2.89 -9.43
C VAL A 155 -13.39 -3.15 -8.17
N LEU A 156 -14.62 -3.65 -8.34
CA LEU A 156 -15.52 -3.94 -7.22
C LEU A 156 -14.97 -5.05 -6.33
N ASN A 157 -14.42 -6.11 -6.92
CA ASN A 157 -13.73 -7.17 -6.15
C ASN A 157 -12.53 -6.60 -5.38
N GLY A 158 -11.76 -5.69 -5.99
CA GLY A 158 -10.68 -4.97 -5.32
C GLY A 158 -11.19 -4.12 -4.14
N HIS A 159 -12.27 -3.36 -4.34
CA HIS A 159 -12.90 -2.57 -3.28
C HIS A 159 -13.46 -3.45 -2.16
N LEU A 160 -14.05 -4.60 -2.48
CA LEU A 160 -14.54 -5.55 -1.48
C LEU A 160 -13.39 -6.09 -0.62
N ALA A 161 -12.28 -6.50 -1.25
CA ALA A 161 -11.09 -6.94 -0.53
C ALA A 161 -10.51 -5.81 0.35
N GLN A 162 -10.46 -4.58 -0.16
CA GLN A 162 -10.04 -3.41 0.63
C GLN A 162 -10.98 -3.16 1.82
N LEU A 163 -12.29 -3.24 1.63
CA LEU A 163 -13.27 -3.07 2.72
C LEU A 163 -13.15 -4.17 3.77
N GLN A 164 -12.96 -5.42 3.36
CA GLN A 164 -12.71 -6.53 4.29
C GLN A 164 -11.40 -6.32 5.08
N TRP A 165 -10.36 -5.82 4.43
CA TRP A 165 -9.10 -5.47 5.09
C TRP A 165 -9.29 -4.31 6.09
N ILE A 166 -10.05 -3.28 5.73
CA ILE A 166 -10.39 -2.17 6.64
C ILE A 166 -11.20 -2.69 7.83
N ASP A 167 -12.21 -3.53 7.61
CA ASP A 167 -13.07 -4.07 8.67
C ASP A 167 -12.27 -4.92 9.67
N THR A 168 -11.46 -5.86 9.16
CA THR A 168 -10.61 -6.72 9.99
C THR A 168 -9.59 -5.91 10.80
N ASN A 169 -8.96 -4.89 10.20
CA ASN A 169 -8.02 -4.02 10.92
C ASN A 169 -8.70 -3.07 11.90
N ALA A 170 -9.87 -2.54 11.55
CA ALA A 170 -10.67 -1.72 12.47
C ALA A 170 -11.10 -2.54 13.69
N ALA A 171 -11.56 -3.79 13.49
CA ALA A 171 -11.88 -4.71 14.57
C ALA A 171 -10.65 -5.03 15.44
N ALA A 172 -9.49 -5.30 14.82
CA ALA A 172 -8.24 -5.53 15.54
C ALA A 172 -7.81 -4.29 16.37
N LEU A 173 -7.96 -3.09 15.81
CA LEU A 173 -7.66 -1.84 16.50
C LEU A 173 -8.63 -1.59 17.64
N GLN A 174 -9.93 -1.84 17.44
CA GLN A 174 -10.95 -1.75 18.48
C GLN A 174 -10.68 -2.72 19.64
N ALA A 175 -10.22 -3.93 19.34
CA ALA A 175 -9.80 -4.90 20.35
C ALA A 175 -8.60 -4.40 21.16
N LYS A 176 -7.58 -3.83 20.50
CA LYS A 176 -6.42 -3.22 21.16
C LYS A 176 -6.82 -2.04 22.05
N VAL A 177 -7.71 -1.17 21.58
CA VAL A 177 -8.23 -0.03 22.37
C VAL A 177 -9.01 -0.53 23.60
N SER A 178 -9.87 -1.52 23.42
CA SER A 178 -10.65 -2.10 24.53
C SER A 178 -9.73 -2.75 25.58
N ALA A 179 -8.67 -3.43 25.15
CA ALA A 179 -7.65 -3.98 26.05
C ALA A 179 -6.91 -2.88 26.81
N ALA A 180 -6.52 -1.79 26.13
CA ALA A 180 -5.86 -0.64 26.74
C ALA A 180 -6.77 0.12 27.74
N GLN A 181 -8.07 0.24 27.46
CA GLN A 181 -9.02 0.82 28.39
C GLN A 181 -9.20 -0.04 29.65
N LYS A 182 -9.24 -1.38 29.50
CA LYS A 182 -9.30 -2.30 30.64
C LYS A 182 -8.02 -2.31 31.47
N SER A 183 -6.85 -2.21 30.85
CA SER A 183 -5.59 -2.09 31.61
C SER A 183 -5.48 -0.74 32.32
N SER A 184 -5.91 0.34 31.67
CA SER A 184 -6.00 1.69 32.28
C SER A 184 -6.97 1.73 33.45
N SER A 185 -8.17 1.14 33.33
CA SER A 185 -9.13 1.08 34.44
C SER A 185 -8.65 0.20 35.59
N LYS A 186 -7.93 -0.89 35.31
CA LYS A 186 -7.29 -1.73 36.33
C LYS A 186 -6.18 -0.98 37.08
N MET A 187 -5.45 -0.10 36.40
CA MET A 187 -4.45 0.79 37.02
C MET A 187 -5.14 1.89 37.86
N GLY A 188 -6.23 2.48 37.37
CA GLY A 188 -7.01 3.49 38.09
C GLY A 188 -7.78 2.95 39.32
N ASN A 189 -8.17 1.67 39.30
CA ASN A 189 -8.81 0.98 40.43
C ASN A 189 -7.79 0.43 41.46
N GLY A 190 -6.49 0.57 41.21
CA GLY A 190 -5.41 0.21 42.15
C GLY A 190 -5.26 1.18 43.32
N ASN A 191 -5.79 2.41 43.21
CA ASN A 191 -5.69 3.43 44.25
C ASN A 191 -6.61 3.21 45.47
N GLY A 192 -7.47 2.19 45.44
CA GLY A 192 -8.33 1.80 46.57
C GLY A 192 -7.79 0.61 47.40
N LEU A 193 -6.91 -0.20 46.83
CA LEU A 193 -6.38 -1.41 47.49
C LEU A 193 -5.25 -1.11 48.46
N GLU A 194 -4.47 -0.05 48.19
CA GLU A 194 -3.39 0.39 49.09
C GLU A 194 -3.94 1.04 50.37
N ASN A 195 -5.10 1.70 50.27
CA ASN A 195 -5.79 2.30 51.40
C ASN A 195 -6.52 1.24 52.25
N ASP A 196 -7.11 0.21 51.63
CA ASP A 196 -7.77 -0.91 52.33
C ASP A 196 -6.74 -1.84 53.02
N ALA A 197 -5.58 -2.06 52.41
CA ALA A 197 -4.45 -2.77 53.04
C ALA A 197 -3.86 -1.99 54.23
N ALA A 198 -3.77 -0.66 54.12
CA ALA A 198 -3.33 0.21 55.22
C ALA A 198 -4.37 0.29 56.35
N GLU A 199 -5.66 0.47 56.03
CA GLU A 199 -6.75 0.52 57.02
C GLU A 199 -6.92 -0.80 57.76
N SER A 200 -6.84 -1.94 57.07
CA SER A 200 -6.91 -3.27 57.71
C SER A 200 -5.73 -3.52 58.64
N PHE A 201 -4.53 -3.03 58.31
CA PHE A 201 -3.37 -3.03 59.22
C PHE A 201 -3.60 -2.17 60.48
N TYR A 202 -4.07 -0.92 60.32
CA TYR A 202 -4.36 -0.02 61.45
C TYR A 202 -5.47 -0.55 62.36
N ARG A 203 -6.50 -1.18 61.78
CA ARG A 203 -7.62 -1.79 62.52
C ARG A 203 -7.16 -3.00 63.34
N SER A 204 -6.20 -3.77 62.84
CA SER A 204 -5.60 -4.89 63.58
C SER A 204 -4.75 -4.43 64.77
N TYR A 205 -4.12 -3.26 64.67
CA TYR A 205 -3.27 -2.70 65.71
C TYR A 205 -4.06 -2.02 66.83
N MET A 206 -5.17 -1.34 66.49
CA MET A 206 -6.01 -0.62 67.46
C MET A 206 -7.10 -1.49 68.11
N GLY A 207 -7.33 -2.71 67.61
CA GLY A 207 -8.38 -3.63 68.07
C GLY A 207 -8.02 -4.53 69.26
N ARG A 208 -6.91 -4.25 69.97
CA ARG A 208 -6.48 -5.07 71.11
C ARG A 208 -6.19 -4.21 72.33
N ASN A 209 -7.24 -3.87 73.05
CA ASN A 209 -7.24 -3.53 74.48
C ASN A 209 -8.44 -4.23 75.13
#